data_AF-A0A9J6QZT5-F1
#
_entry.id   AF-A0A9J6QZT5-F1
#
_cell.length_a   1.000
_cell.length_b   1.000
_cell.length_c   1.000
_cell.angle_alpha   90.00
_cell.angle_beta   90.00
_cell.angle_gamma   90.00
#
_symmetry.space_group_name_H-M   'P 1'
#
loop_
_entity.id
_entity.type
_entity.pdbx_description
1 polymer ?
#
loop_
_entity_poly.entity_id
_entity_poly.type
_entity_poly.pdbx_seq_one_letter_code
_entity_poly.pdbx_strand_id
1 'polypeptide(L)'
;MYAAYATPEEYKAYGSGSIPNDALEKALRTASRHIDSLTYNRIVGQGFSSLTDFQQEVVKEVVCLQADFEHENADEIDTILSSYSINGVSAQFGESWNVFIDAGVAMKRDVYELLKQTGLCCRLLR
;
A
#
# COMPACT_ATOMS: atom_id res chain seq x y z
N MET A 1 0.53 -16.26 12.47
CA MET A 1 -0.32 -15.11 12.06
C MET A 1 0.57 -14.18 11.24
N TYR A 2 0.12 -13.65 10.11
CA TYR A 2 0.92 -12.71 9.30
C TYR A 2 1.10 -11.39 10.06
N ALA A 3 2.34 -10.92 10.18
CA ALA A 3 2.69 -9.65 10.82
C ALA A 3 2.81 -8.54 9.78
N ALA A 4 2.38 -7.33 10.12
CA ALA A 4 2.57 -6.16 9.27
C ALA A 4 4.06 -5.80 9.14
N TYR A 5 4.46 -5.17 8.04
CA TYR A 5 5.83 -4.69 7.86
C TYR A 5 6.14 -3.44 8.69
N ALA A 6 5.11 -2.66 9.02
CA ALA A 6 5.21 -1.48 9.87
C ALA A 6 4.54 -1.70 11.23
N THR A 7 5.13 -1.10 12.26
CA THR A 7 4.68 -1.07 13.65
C THR A 7 3.88 0.19 13.95
N PRO A 8 3.11 0.23 15.07
CA PRO A 8 2.49 1.46 15.54
C PRO A 8 3.48 2.62 15.78
N GLU A 9 4.71 2.32 16.18
CA GLU A 9 5.78 3.31 16.35
C GLU A 9 6.23 3.90 15.02
N GLU A 10 6.41 3.07 14.00
CA GLU A 10 6.74 3.53 12.64
C GLU A 10 5.58 4.30 12.02
N TYR A 11 4.34 3.91 12.31
CA TYR A 11 3.16 4.66 11.89
C TYR A 11 3.12 6.07 12.49
N LYS A 12 3.56 6.26 13.73
CA LYS A 12 3.70 7.62 14.30
C LYS A 12 4.75 8.46 13.58
N ALA A 13 5.74 7.84 12.94
CA ALA A 13 6.82 8.54 12.23
C ALA A 13 6.44 8.89 10.79
N TYR A 14 5.74 7.99 10.08
CA TYR A 14 5.45 8.13 8.66
C TYR A 14 3.99 8.44 8.33
N GLY A 15 3.05 8.04 9.20
CA GLY A 15 1.62 8.26 9.01
C GLY A 15 1.12 9.58 9.58
N SER A 16 -0.15 9.88 9.32
CA SER A 16 -0.83 11.10 9.77
C SER A 16 -1.29 11.03 11.23
N GLY A 17 -1.43 9.82 11.78
CA GLY A 17 -2.01 9.57 13.10
C GLY A 17 -3.54 9.59 13.11
N SER A 18 -4.20 9.56 11.95
CA SER A 18 -5.65 9.59 11.84
C SER A 18 -6.32 8.25 12.22
N ILE A 19 -5.60 7.13 12.09
CA ILE A 19 -6.15 5.80 12.38
C ILE A 19 -6.23 5.55 13.90
N PRO A 20 -7.41 5.20 14.46
CA PRO A 20 -7.55 4.84 15.87
C PRO A 20 -6.70 3.62 16.29
N ASN A 21 -6.18 3.64 17.53
CA ASN A 21 -5.27 2.59 18.04
C ASN A 21 -5.85 1.17 17.97
N ASP A 22 -7.16 1.01 18.16
CA ASP A 22 -7.86 -0.28 18.11
C ASP A 22 -8.05 -0.81 16.67
N ALA A 23 -7.98 0.06 15.67
CA ALA A 23 -8.03 -0.28 14.26
C ALA A 23 -6.63 -0.37 13.61
N LEU A 24 -5.62 0.27 14.21
CA LEU A 24 -4.32 0.49 13.61
C LEU A 24 -3.60 -0.79 13.19
N GLU A 25 -3.47 -1.78 14.08
CA GLU A 25 -2.80 -3.04 13.74
C GLU A 25 -3.47 -3.76 12.57
N LYS A 26 -4.80 -3.69 12.49
CA LYS A 26 -5.56 -4.29 11.39
C LYS A 26 -5.30 -3.53 10.09
N ALA A 27 -5.30 -2.20 10.13
CA ALA A 27 -5.03 -1.35 8.96
C ALA A 27 -3.62 -1.58 8.40
N LEU A 28 -2.58 -1.54 9.25
CA LEU A 28 -1.19 -1.80 8.85
C LEU A 28 -1.02 -3.20 8.25
N ARG A 29 -1.71 -4.20 8.82
CA ARG A 29 -1.67 -5.57 8.29
C ARG A 29 -2.34 -5.68 6.93
N THR A 30 -3.46 -5.00 6.71
CA THR A 30 -4.14 -4.96 5.40
C THR A 30 -3.25 -4.27 4.37
N ALA A 31 -2.75 -3.07 4.68
CA ALA A 31 -1.83 -2.33 3.82
C ALA A 31 -0.59 -3.16 3.46
N SER A 32 0.03 -3.86 4.43
CA SER A 32 1.17 -4.74 4.16
C SER A 32 0.88 -5.84 3.12
N ARG A 33 -0.32 -6.44 3.17
CA ARG A 33 -0.74 -7.43 2.17
C ARG A 33 -0.98 -6.81 0.80
N HIS A 34 -1.47 -5.58 0.75
CA HIS A 34 -1.60 -4.85 -0.51
C HIS A 34 -0.23 -4.52 -1.10
N ILE A 35 0.76 -4.17 -0.28
CA ILE A 35 2.15 -4.02 -0.74
C ILE A 35 2.72 -5.34 -1.25
N ASP A 36 2.41 -6.46 -0.61
CA ASP A 36 2.78 -7.78 -1.14
C ASP A 36 2.17 -8.03 -2.52
N SER A 37 0.88 -7.72 -2.73
CA SER A 37 0.24 -7.84 -4.05
C SER A 37 0.94 -6.97 -5.10
N LEU A 38 1.23 -5.71 -4.79
CA LEU A 38 1.87 -4.75 -5.70
C LEU A 38 3.34 -5.08 -5.98
N THR A 39 4.01 -5.78 -5.07
CA THR A 39 5.40 -6.26 -5.23
C THR A 39 5.47 -7.71 -5.72
N TYR A 40 4.36 -8.27 -6.22
CA TYR A 40 4.28 -9.65 -6.73
C TYR A 40 4.76 -10.70 -5.71
N ASN A 41 4.50 -10.45 -4.43
CA ASN A 41 4.93 -11.24 -3.28
C ASN A 41 6.46 -11.41 -3.17
N ARG A 42 7.27 -10.54 -3.79
CA ARG A 42 8.74 -10.64 -3.72
C ARG A 42 9.27 -10.42 -2.31
N ILE A 43 8.65 -9.53 -1.54
CA ILE A 43 9.03 -9.30 -0.13
C ILE A 43 8.85 -10.59 0.68
N VAL A 44 7.69 -11.24 0.55
CA VAL A 44 7.42 -12.53 1.21
C VAL A 44 8.39 -13.61 0.72
N GLY A 45 8.65 -13.69 -0.59
CA GLY A 45 9.52 -14.71 -1.18
C GLY A 45 10.98 -14.57 -0.77
N GLN A 46 11.49 -13.34 -0.63
CA GLN A 46 12.86 -13.07 -0.20
C GLN A 46 13.01 -13.06 1.32
N GLY A 47 11.94 -12.71 2.05
CA GLY A 47 11.96 -12.42 3.47
C GLY A 47 12.29 -10.94 3.71
N PHE A 48 11.46 -10.26 4.51
CA PHE A 48 11.60 -8.82 4.76
C PHE A 48 12.97 -8.45 5.37
N SER A 49 13.49 -9.27 6.28
CA SER A 49 14.82 -9.09 6.88
C SER A 49 15.98 -9.26 5.90
N SER A 50 15.73 -9.83 4.72
CA SER A 50 16.74 -10.03 3.67
C SER A 50 16.78 -8.88 2.65
N LEU A 51 15.86 -7.93 2.77
CA LEU A 51 15.89 -6.68 2.01
C LEU A 51 16.96 -5.74 2.56
N THR A 52 17.44 -4.81 1.73
CA THR A 52 18.35 -3.76 2.19
C THR A 52 17.66 -2.82 3.18
N ASP A 53 18.42 -2.12 4.02
CA ASP A 53 17.86 -1.15 4.98
C ASP A 53 16.99 -0.10 4.28
N PHE A 54 17.43 0.39 3.12
CA PHE A 54 16.66 1.30 2.28
C PHE A 54 15.33 0.69 1.83
N GLN A 55 15.32 -0.56 1.37
CA GLN A 55 14.09 -1.23 0.96
C GLN A 55 13.14 -1.44 2.14
N GLN A 56 13.66 -1.84 3.31
CA GLN A 56 12.85 -2.01 4.50
C GLN A 56 12.22 -0.70 4.97
N GLU A 57 13.00 0.40 4.97
CA GLU A 57 12.53 1.74 5.30
C GLU A 57 11.40 2.19 4.36
N VAL A 58 11.62 2.12 3.05
CA VAL A 58 10.61 2.50 2.05
C VAL A 58 9.35 1.66 2.18
N VAL A 59 9.46 0.35 2.41
CA VAL A 59 8.28 -0.51 2.60
C VAL A 59 7.50 -0.12 3.84
N LYS A 60 8.17 0.19 4.95
CA LYS A 60 7.50 0.63 6.19
C LYS A 60 6.77 1.94 5.99
N GLU A 61 7.43 2.92 5.38
CA GLU A 61 6.84 4.22 5.06
C GLU A 61 5.60 4.06 4.17
N VAL A 62 5.74 3.30 3.07
CA VAL A 62 4.63 3.05 2.14
C VAL A 62 3.46 2.31 2.80
N VAL A 63 3.72 1.35 3.69
CA VAL A 63 2.64 0.68 4.44
C VAL A 63 1.86 1.66 5.32
N CYS A 64 2.55 2.60 5.98
CA CYS A 64 1.90 3.62 6.80
C CYS A 64 1.04 4.56 5.94
N LEU A 65 1.59 5.07 4.84
CA LEU A 65 0.90 5.97 3.93
C LEU A 65 -0.30 5.29 3.24
N GLN A 66 -0.17 4.00 2.90
CA GLN A 66 -1.25 3.22 2.32
C GLN A 66 -2.37 2.97 3.33
N ALA A 67 -2.01 2.70 4.60
CA ALA A 67 -3.01 2.52 5.66
C ALA A 67 -3.82 3.81 5.88
N ASP A 68 -3.19 4.98 5.88
CA ASP A 68 -3.88 6.27 5.98
C ASP A 68 -4.84 6.48 4.81
N PHE A 69 -4.32 6.29 3.59
CA PHE A 69 -5.10 6.48 2.38
C PHE A 69 -6.35 5.59 2.36
N GLU A 70 -6.20 4.31 2.72
CA GLU A 70 -7.32 3.37 2.79
C GLU A 70 -8.30 3.70 3.91
N HIS A 71 -7.81 4.17 5.05
CA HIS A 71 -8.66 4.52 6.19
C HIS A 71 -9.51 5.77 5.90
N GLU A 72 -8.88 6.80 5.36
CA GLU A 72 -9.51 8.10 5.13
C GLU A 72 -10.53 8.08 3.99
N ASN A 73 -10.45 7.08 3.09
CA ASN A 73 -11.18 7.09 1.82
C ASN A 73 -11.80 5.73 1.49
N ALA A 74 -12.18 4.98 2.52
CA ALA A 74 -12.70 3.62 2.38
C ALA A 74 -13.94 3.56 1.46
N ASP A 75 -14.86 4.52 1.59
CA ASP A 75 -16.11 4.56 0.82
C ASP A 75 -15.86 4.88 -0.67
N GLU A 76 -14.95 5.81 -0.95
CA GLU A 76 -14.52 6.16 -2.31
C GLU A 76 -13.79 5.00 -2.98
N ILE A 77 -12.89 4.32 -2.25
CA ILE A 77 -12.15 3.17 -2.76
C ILE A 77 -13.11 2.02 -3.11
N ASP A 78 -14.09 1.72 -2.27
CA ASP A 78 -15.08 0.65 -2.54
C ASP A 78 -15.89 0.95 -3.81
N THR A 79 -16.29 2.21 -3.97
CA THR A 79 -16.97 2.69 -5.18
C THR A 79 -16.08 2.54 -6.42
N ILE A 80 -14.81 2.94 -6.31
CA ILE A 80 -13.84 2.88 -7.42
C ILE A 80 -13.59 1.42 -7.83
N LEU A 81 -13.29 0.53 -6.87
CA LEU A 81 -12.98 -0.88 -7.15
C LEU A 81 -14.19 -1.64 -7.71
N SER A 82 -15.39 -1.31 -7.23
CA SER A 82 -16.65 -1.81 -7.78
C SER A 82 -16.84 -1.40 -9.24
N SER A 83 -16.50 -0.15 -9.60
CA SER A 83 -16.59 0.34 -10.98
C SER A 83 -15.51 -0.25 -11.90
N TYR A 84 -14.29 -0.46 -11.41
CA TYR A 84 -13.18 -1.04 -12.18
C TYR A 84 -13.47 -2.50 -12.58
N SER A 85 -14.08 -3.25 -11.68
CA SER A 85 -14.55 -4.62 -11.91
C SER A 85 -15.64 -4.73 -12.99
N ILE A 86 -16.26 -3.60 -13.36
CA ILE A 86 -17.40 -3.60 -14.28
C ILE A 86 -16.96 -3.56 -15.75
N ASN A 87 -15.79 -3.01 -16.14
CA ASN A 87 -15.40 -2.99 -17.57
C ASN A 87 -13.91 -2.73 -17.90
N GLY A 88 -12.97 -2.75 -16.96
CA GLY A 88 -11.53 -2.55 -17.27
C GLY A 88 -11.19 -1.18 -17.91
N VAL A 89 -12.11 -0.22 -17.86
CA VAL A 89 -11.91 1.15 -18.32
C VAL A 89 -11.26 1.94 -17.19
N SER A 90 -10.18 2.66 -17.50
CA SER A 90 -9.53 3.60 -16.60
C SER A 90 -10.54 4.62 -16.08
N ALA A 91 -10.89 4.45 -14.82
CA ALA A 91 -11.79 5.27 -14.05
C ALA A 91 -11.10 6.60 -13.66
N GLN A 92 -11.56 7.74 -14.18
CA GLN A 92 -11.19 9.07 -13.66
C GLN A 92 -12.39 9.65 -12.92
N PHE A 93 -12.33 9.68 -11.59
CA PHE A 93 -13.44 10.11 -10.74
C PHE A 93 -12.95 11.10 -9.68
N GLY A 94 -13.62 12.26 -9.60
CA GLY A 94 -13.29 13.37 -8.71
C GLY A 94 -12.25 14.36 -9.24
N GLU A 95 -12.20 15.56 -8.66
CA GLU A 95 -11.13 16.53 -8.93
C GLU A 95 -9.83 16.04 -8.25
N SER A 96 -8.82 15.67 -9.05
CA SER A 96 -7.39 15.56 -8.66
C SER A 96 -6.90 14.36 -7.83
N TRP A 97 -7.64 13.26 -7.76
CA TRP A 97 -7.13 12.03 -7.17
C TRP A 97 -6.14 11.33 -8.11
N ASN A 98 -4.86 11.70 -8.00
CA ASN A 98 -3.78 11.03 -8.74
C ASN A 98 -3.56 9.62 -8.16
N VAL A 99 -4.43 8.68 -8.50
CA VAL A 99 -4.48 7.31 -7.97
C VAL A 99 -3.96 6.31 -9.02
N PHE A 100 -3.26 5.31 -8.52
CA PHE A 100 -2.81 4.12 -9.22
C PHE A 100 -3.67 2.93 -8.75
N ILE A 101 -4.10 2.08 -9.69
CA ILE A 101 -4.86 0.87 -9.39
C ILE A 101 -4.20 -0.29 -10.12
N ASP A 102 -3.78 -1.31 -9.38
CA ASP A 102 -3.32 -2.60 -9.90
C ASP A 102 -3.59 -3.69 -8.86
N ALA A 103 -3.74 -4.95 -9.29
CA ALA A 103 -4.01 -6.09 -8.42
C ALA A 103 -5.17 -5.90 -7.41
N GLY A 104 -6.16 -5.07 -7.76
CA GLY A 104 -7.30 -4.73 -6.88
C GLY A 104 -6.97 -3.77 -5.74
N VAL A 105 -5.78 -3.14 -5.76
CA VAL A 105 -5.33 -2.17 -4.76
C VAL A 105 -5.38 -0.77 -5.37
N ALA A 106 -6.11 0.14 -4.73
CA ALA A 106 -6.04 1.57 -5.02
C ALA A 106 -5.00 2.23 -4.11
N MET A 107 -4.09 3.01 -4.68
CA MET A 107 -2.99 3.67 -3.97
C MET A 107 -2.72 5.04 -4.60
N LYS A 108 -2.30 6.05 -3.82
CA LYS A 108 -1.85 7.31 -4.42
C LYS A 108 -0.63 7.10 -5.33
N ARG A 109 -0.59 7.76 -6.49
CA ARG A 109 0.47 7.56 -7.49
C ARG A 109 1.85 7.92 -6.95
N ASP A 110 1.99 9.00 -6.19
CA ASP A 110 3.25 9.41 -5.55
C ASP A 110 3.79 8.31 -4.59
N VAL A 111 2.91 7.72 -3.78
CA VAL A 111 3.24 6.60 -2.89
C VAL A 111 3.65 5.36 -3.69
N TYR A 112 2.98 5.08 -4.82
CA TYR A 112 3.39 4.00 -5.70
C TYR A 112 4.75 4.26 -6.38
N GLU A 113 5.04 5.50 -6.78
CA GLU A 113 6.36 5.89 -7.29
C GLU A 113 7.46 5.69 -6.24
N LEU A 114 7.18 5.99 -4.97
CA LEU A 114 8.08 5.70 -3.85
C LEU A 114 8.31 4.18 -3.71
N LEU A 115 7.24 3.37 -3.70
CA LEU A 115 7.36 1.91 -3.61
C LEU A 115 8.22 1.33 -4.76
N LYS A 116 8.10 1.87 -5.97
CA LYS A 116 8.91 1.42 -7.12
C LYS A 116 10.41 1.63 -6.92
N GLN A 117 10.85 2.55 -6.07
CA GLN A 117 12.27 2.77 -5.77
C GLN A 117 12.92 1.54 -5.10
N THR A 118 12.12 0.66 -4.49
CA THR A 118 12.61 -0.62 -3.95
C THR A 118 13.11 -1.58 -5.03
N GLY A 119 12.71 -1.39 -6.29
CA GLY A 119 12.94 -2.32 -7.40
C GLY A 119 12.04 -3.56 -7.39
N LEU A 120 11.17 -3.73 -6.38
CA LEU A 120 10.38 -4.96 -6.20
C LEU A 120 9.09 -5.01 -7.03
N CYS A 121 8.66 -3.87 -7.58
CA CYS A 121 7.45 -3.75 -8.43
C CYS A 121 7.67 -4.12 -9.90
N CYS A 122 8.89 -4.48 -10.31
CA CYS A 122 9.17 -4.77 -11.71
C CYS A 122 8.77 -6.21 -12.08
N ARG A 123 7.89 -6.42 -13.07
CA ARG A 123 7.53 -7.77 -13.56
C ARG A 123 8.69 -8.52 -14.23
N LEU A 124 9.71 -7.81 -14.71
CA LEU A 124 10.79 -8.39 -15.52
C LEU A 124 11.99 -8.88 -14.70
N LEU A 125 12.14 -8.46 -13.44
CA LEU A 125 13.20 -8.95 -12.56
C LEU A 125 12.83 -10.35 -12.05
N ARG A 126 13.62 -11.34 -12.46
CA ARG A 126 13.58 -12.74 -11.98
C ARG A 126 14.37 -12.87 -10.69
#